data_AF-A0A3P7PGV4-F1
#
_entry.id   AF-A0A3P7PGV4-F1
#
_cell.length_a   1.000
_cell.length_b   1.000
_cell.length_c   1.000
_cell.angle_alpha   90.00
_cell.angle_beta   90.00
_cell.angle_gamma   90.00
#
_symmetry.space_group_name_H-M   'P 1'
#
loop_
_entity.id
_entity.type
_entity.pdbx_description
1 polymer ?
#
loop_
_entity_poly.entity_id
_entity_poly.type
_entity_poly.pdbx_seq_one_letter_code
_entity_poly.pdbx_strand_id
1 'polypeptide(L)'
;MGGSKALFDTLIDGFYNQYRHVDKDIKKLLETGNQEDARLLAHSIKGLSGNLGAMELVEKSKALEVAIEADLDTKASDLKAFSKALKDVLEEIVVLLDAVEATYKE
;
A
#
# COMPACT_ATOMS: atom_id res chain seq x y z
N MET A 1 -16.91 7.26 -24.58
CA MET A 1 -17.07 6.55 -23.30
C MET A 1 -15.69 6.46 -22.64
N GLY A 2 -15.33 7.44 -21.81
CA GLY A 2 -13.98 7.55 -21.21
C GLY A 2 -13.97 7.45 -19.68
N GLY A 3 -15.09 7.04 -19.07
CA GLY A 3 -15.29 7.07 -17.62
C GLY A 3 -14.37 6.12 -16.85
N SER A 4 -14.06 4.95 -17.41
CA SER A 4 -13.22 3.95 -16.73
C SER A 4 -11.75 4.37 -16.66
N LYS A 5 -11.20 5.03 -17.68
CA LYS A 5 -9.79 5.45 -17.70
C LYS A 5 -9.52 6.56 -16.68
N ALA A 6 -10.36 7.59 -16.64
CA ALA A 6 -10.19 8.70 -15.69
C ALA A 6 -10.35 8.25 -14.23
N LEU A 7 -11.29 7.34 -13.96
CA LEU A 7 -11.46 6.75 -12.63
C LEU A 7 -10.27 5.87 -12.25
N PHE A 8 -9.80 5.02 -13.17
CA PHE A 8 -8.65 4.13 -12.94
C PHE A 8 -7.37 4.95 -12.73
N ASP A 9 -7.11 5.94 -13.57
CA ASP A 9 -5.97 6.87 -13.44
C ASP A 9 -6.04 7.61 -12.09
N THR A 10 -7.20 8.12 -11.67
CA THR A 10 -7.32 8.86 -10.40
C THR A 10 -7.11 7.96 -9.17
N LEU A 11 -7.61 6.71 -9.22
CA LEU A 11 -7.53 5.77 -8.10
C LEU A 11 -6.09 5.24 -7.93
N ILE A 12 -5.46 4.92 -9.06
CA ILE A 12 -4.10 4.40 -9.12
C ILE A 12 -3.08 5.50 -8.82
N ASP A 13 -3.22 6.68 -9.44
CA ASP A 13 -2.31 7.81 -9.22
C ASP A 13 -2.42 8.33 -7.79
N GLY A 14 -3.64 8.36 -7.22
CA GLY A 14 -3.85 8.68 -5.82
C GLY A 14 -3.16 7.69 -4.88
N PHE A 15 -3.28 6.38 -5.13
CA PHE A 15 -2.65 5.36 -4.31
C PHE A 15 -1.12 5.39 -4.44
N TYR A 16 -0.60 5.40 -5.66
CA TYR A 16 0.83 5.41 -5.94
C TYR A 16 1.49 6.67 -5.36
N ASN A 17 0.95 7.86 -5.64
CA ASN A 17 1.56 9.11 -5.19
C ASN A 17 1.49 9.28 -3.68
N GLN A 18 0.42 8.83 -3.03
CA GLN A 18 0.29 8.98 -1.57
C GLN A 18 1.02 7.90 -0.78
N TYR A 19 1.05 6.66 -1.27
CA TYR A 19 1.45 5.52 -0.45
C TYR A 19 2.70 4.76 -0.91
N ARG A 20 3.36 5.17 -2.00
CA ARG A 20 4.63 4.53 -2.46
C ARG A 20 5.77 4.51 -1.43
N HIS A 21 5.68 5.32 -0.38
CA HIS A 21 6.68 5.40 0.68
C HIS A 21 6.08 5.18 2.07
N VAL A 22 4.85 4.65 2.14
CA VAL A 22 4.15 4.47 3.40
C VAL A 22 4.86 3.51 4.35
N ASP A 23 5.63 2.56 3.81
CA ASP A 23 6.50 1.68 4.60
C ASP A 23 7.59 2.45 5.38
N LYS A 24 8.16 3.48 4.76
CA LYS A 24 9.13 4.38 5.40
C LYS A 24 8.46 5.27 6.45
N ASP A 25 7.25 5.73 6.18
CA ASP A 25 6.49 6.55 7.14
C ASP A 25 6.11 5.72 8.38
N ILE A 26 5.62 4.49 8.19
CA ILE A 26 5.36 3.55 9.29
C ILE A 26 6.65 3.29 10.08
N LYS A 27 7.76 3.01 9.38
CA LYS A 27 9.05 2.79 10.04
C LYS A 27 9.43 3.96 10.95
N LYS A 28 9.34 5.19 10.42
CA LYS A 28 9.68 6.41 11.15
C LYS A 28 8.79 6.59 12.39
N LEU A 29 7.48 6.36 12.24
CA LEU A 29 6.54 6.45 13.36
C LEU A 29 6.87 5.45 14.47
N LEU A 30 7.24 4.22 14.11
CA LEU A 30 7.69 3.22 15.08
C LEU A 30 9.00 3.64 15.78
N GLU A 31 9.98 4.16 15.04
CA GLU A 31 11.24 4.65 15.58
C GLU A 31 11.08 5.86 16.51
N THR A 32 10.07 6.71 16.26
CA THR A 32 9.77 7.87 17.11
C THR A 32 8.77 7.58 18.23
N GLY A 33 8.35 6.32 18.41
CA GLY A 33 7.41 5.91 19.47
C GLY A 33 5.94 6.22 19.18
N ASN A 34 5.59 6.68 17.98
CA ASN A 34 4.23 7.00 17.58
C ASN A 34 3.49 5.76 17.07
N GLN A 35 3.28 4.78 17.96
CA GLN A 35 2.68 3.48 17.59
C GLN A 35 1.24 3.60 17.09
N GLU A 36 0.44 4.48 17.69
CA GLU A 36 -0.95 4.73 17.29
C GLU A 36 -1.05 5.14 15.82
N ASP A 37 -0.27 6.14 15.42
CA ASP A 37 -0.23 6.64 14.05
C ASP A 37 0.29 5.56 13.09
N ALA A 38 1.31 4.81 13.48
CA ALA A 38 1.84 3.69 12.70
C ALA A 38 0.77 2.63 12.44
N ARG A 39 -0.02 2.27 13.48
CA ARG A 39 -1.12 1.32 13.38
C ARG A 39 -2.24 1.83 12.46
N LEU A 40 -2.66 3.09 12.64
CA LEU A 40 -3.70 3.71 11.82
C LEU A 40 -3.29 3.78 10.35
N LEU A 41 -2.01 4.00 10.07
CA LEU A 41 -1.48 4.00 8.73
C LEU A 41 -1.50 2.60 8.11
N ALA A 42 -1.07 1.57 8.84
CA ALA A 42 -1.21 0.16 8.39
C ALA A 42 -2.67 -0.24 8.15
N HIS A 43 -3.59 0.17 9.04
CA HIS A 43 -5.03 -0.04 8.90
C HIS A 43 -5.59 0.63 7.63
N SER A 44 -5.15 1.85 7.35
CA SER A 44 -5.58 2.60 6.17
C SER A 44 -5.15 1.89 4.89
N ILE A 45 -3.90 1.41 4.83
CA ILE A 45 -3.40 0.64 3.68
C ILE A 45 -4.16 -0.69 3.53
N LYS A 46 -4.49 -1.38 4.61
CA LYS A 46 -5.34 -2.58 4.56
C LYS A 46 -6.66 -2.31 3.82
N GLY A 47 -7.36 -1.23 4.16
CA GLY A 47 -8.62 -0.86 3.53
C GLY A 47 -8.46 -0.50 2.05
N LEU A 48 -7.46 0.32 1.73
CA LEU A 48 -7.18 0.73 0.35
C LEU A 48 -6.78 -0.44 -0.55
N SER A 49 -5.94 -1.34 -0.02
CA SER A 49 -5.50 -2.55 -0.73
C SER A 49 -6.67 -3.49 -1.03
N GLY A 50 -7.66 -3.55 -0.14
CA GLY A 50 -8.90 -4.30 -0.37
C GLY A 50 -9.69 -3.79 -1.58
N ASN A 51 -9.76 -2.48 -1.77
CA ASN A 51 -10.42 -1.87 -2.92
C ASN A 51 -9.68 -2.14 -4.24
N LEU A 52 -8.37 -2.35 -4.18
CA LEU A 52 -7.52 -2.70 -5.33
C LEU A 52 -7.49 -4.20 -5.62
N GLY A 53 -8.09 -5.04 -4.77
CA GLY A 53 -7.98 -6.49 -4.89
C GLY A 53 -6.61 -7.05 -4.48
N ALA A 54 -5.74 -6.25 -3.89
CA ALA A 54 -4.37 -6.60 -3.52
C ALA A 54 -4.33 -7.44 -2.22
N MET A 55 -4.79 -8.69 -2.29
CA MET A 55 -5.03 -9.53 -1.12
C MET A 55 -3.77 -9.81 -0.30
N GLU A 56 -2.61 -10.00 -0.93
CA GLU A 56 -1.36 -10.19 -0.20
C GLU A 56 -1.00 -8.95 0.63
N LEU A 57 -1.18 -7.75 0.07
CA LEU A 57 -0.96 -6.50 0.79
C LEU A 57 -1.98 -6.30 1.92
N VAL A 58 -3.25 -6.70 1.73
CA VAL A 58 -4.25 -6.72 2.81
C VAL A 58 -3.79 -7.58 3.98
N GLU A 59 -3.31 -8.79 3.70
CA GLU A 59 -2.82 -9.71 4.73
C GLU A 59 -1.60 -9.15 5.48
N LYS A 60 -0.60 -8.63 4.75
CA LYS A 60 0.61 -8.08 5.39
C LYS A 60 0.31 -6.80 6.17
N SER A 61 -0.61 -5.97 5.68
CA SER A 61 -1.08 -4.77 6.39
C SER A 61 -1.76 -5.14 7.71
N LYS A 62 -2.62 -6.18 7.68
CA LYS A 62 -3.29 -6.69 8.90
C LYS A 62 -2.29 -7.28 9.89
N ALA A 63 -1.32 -8.07 9.44
CA ALA A 63 -0.30 -8.63 10.31
C ALA A 63 0.53 -7.53 10.99
N LEU A 64 0.94 -6.52 10.22
CA LEU A 64 1.66 -5.36 10.75
C LEU A 64 0.82 -4.54 11.72
N GLU A 65 -0.46 -4.27 11.39
CA GLU A 65 -1.40 -3.57 12.27
C GLU A 65 -1.51 -4.28 13.64
N VAL A 66 -1.71 -5.60 13.64
CA VAL A 66 -1.80 -6.41 14.87
C VAL A 66 -0.49 -6.40 15.64
N ALA A 67 0.65 -6.51 14.96
CA ALA A 67 1.96 -6.48 15.61
C ALA A 67 2.25 -5.13 16.26
N ILE A 68 1.79 -4.02 15.65
CA ILE A 68 1.91 -2.69 16.24
C ILE A 68 0.95 -2.54 17.43
N GLU A 69 -0.31 -2.93 17.28
CA GLU A 69 -1.33 -2.81 18.32
C GLU A 69 -0.99 -3.59 19.60
N ALA A 70 -0.49 -4.82 19.43
CA ALA A 70 -0.10 -5.69 20.55
C ALA A 70 1.37 -5.52 20.96
N ASP A 71 2.07 -4.52 20.42
CA ASP A 71 3.49 -4.25 20.67
C ASP A 71 4.40 -5.49 20.51
N LEU A 72 4.13 -6.34 19.52
CA LEU A 72 4.86 -7.59 19.31
C LEU A 72 6.29 -7.37 18.80
N ASP A 73 7.21 -8.28 19.13
CA ASP A 73 8.58 -8.26 18.59
C ASP A 73 8.64 -8.48 17.06
N THR A 74 7.55 -8.98 16.47
CA THR A 74 7.44 -9.25 15.04
C THR A 74 7.27 -7.99 14.17
N LYS A 75 7.03 -6.80 14.77
CA LYS A 75 6.83 -5.52 14.04
C LYS A 75 7.85 -5.31 12.92
N ALA A 76 9.13 -5.57 13.17
CA ALA A 76 10.18 -5.38 12.18
C ALA A 76 10.09 -6.37 11.00
N SER A 77 9.79 -7.65 11.26
CA SER A 77 9.60 -8.64 10.20
C SER A 77 8.30 -8.42 9.44
N ASP A 78 7.23 -8.02 10.13
CA ASP A 78 5.93 -7.72 9.52
C ASP A 78 6.02 -6.48 8.64
N LEU A 79 6.75 -5.45 9.08
CA LEU A 79 7.03 -4.25 8.27
C LEU A 79 7.82 -4.60 7.00
N LYS A 80 8.78 -5.51 7.10
CA LYS A 80 9.53 -5.98 5.93
C LYS A 80 8.64 -6.76 4.96
N ALA A 81 7.76 -7.62 5.46
CA ALA A 81 6.80 -8.35 4.64
C ALA A 81 5.80 -7.40 3.97
N PHE A 82 5.30 -6.42 4.71
CA PHE A 82 4.45 -5.34 4.20
C PHE A 82 5.15 -4.54 3.10
N SER A 83 6.39 -4.09 3.32
CA SER A 83 7.17 -3.32 2.33
C SER A 83 7.37 -4.09 1.03
N LYS A 84 7.60 -5.41 1.12
CA LYS A 84 7.67 -6.27 -0.06
C LYS A 84 6.34 -6.32 -0.82
N ALA A 85 5.24 -6.65 -0.13
CA ALA A 85 3.92 -6.72 -0.77
C ALA A 85 3.48 -5.36 -1.36
N LEU A 86 3.82 -4.26 -0.71
CA LEU A 86 3.58 -2.91 -1.22
C LEU A 86 4.33 -2.68 -2.53
N LYS A 87 5.62 -3.04 -2.58
CA LYS A 87 6.45 -2.90 -3.78
C LYS A 87 5.90 -3.73 -4.94
N ASP A 88 5.46 -4.96 -4.68
CA ASP A 88 4.88 -5.84 -5.69
C ASP A 88 3.61 -5.21 -6.30
N VAL A 89 2.71 -4.67 -5.47
CA VAL A 89 1.50 -3.94 -5.93
C VAL A 89 1.85 -2.68 -6.73
N LEU A 90 2.84 -1.91 -6.29
CA LEU A 90 3.27 -0.69 -7.01
C LEU A 90 3.87 -1.03 -8.38
N GLU A 91 4.62 -2.13 -8.48
CA GLU A 91 5.16 -2.61 -9.76
C GLU A 91 4.04 -3.07 -10.71
N GLU A 92 3.05 -3.81 -10.22
CA GLU A 92 1.87 -4.21 -11.00
C GLU A 92 1.09 -3.00 -11.52
N ILE A 93 0.91 -1.99 -10.66
CA ILE A 93 0.28 -0.71 -11.01
C ILE A 93 1.01 -0.03 -12.19
N VAL A 94 2.34 0.07 -12.12
CA VAL A 94 3.14 0.72 -13.18
C VAL A 94 3.01 -0.04 -14.50
N VAL A 95 3.09 -1.38 -14.46
CA VAL A 95 2.92 -2.22 -15.66
C VAL A 95 1.53 -2.03 -16.30
N LEU A 96 0.48 -1.94 -15.49
CA LEU A 96 -0.88 -1.69 -15.97
C LEU A 96 -1.02 -0.32 -16.62
N LEU A 97 -0.44 0.72 -16.03
CA LEU A 97 -0.47 2.08 -16.60
C LEU A 97 0.23 2.12 -17.95
N ASP A 98 1.42 1.53 -18.07
CA ASP A 98 2.18 1.48 -19.32
C ASP A 98 1.42 0.73 -20.44
N ALA A 99 0.77 -0.39 -20.10
CA ALA A 99 -0.02 -1.18 -21.05
C ALA A 99 -1.25 -0.42 -21.56
N VAL A 100 -1.92 0.31 -20.66
CA VAL A 100 -3.08 1.15 -20.98
C VAL A 100 -2.66 2.29 -21.91
N GLU A 101 -1.53 2.97 -21.65
CA GLU A 101 -1.03 4.02 -22.53
C GLU A 101 -0.64 3.51 -23.92
N ALA A 102 -0.03 2.33 -24.02
CA ALA A 102 0.35 1.73 -25.29
C ALA A 102 -0.88 1.41 -26.16
N THR A 103 -1.97 0.95 -25.55
CA THR A 103 -3.22 0.59 -26.24
C THR A 103 -3.95 1.79 -26.86
N TYR A 104 -3.68 3.01 -26.40
CA TYR A 104 -4.30 4.25 -26.92
C TYR A 104 -3.39 5.06 -27.86
N LYS A 105 -2.15 4.59 -28.10
CA LYS A 105 -1.23 5.19 -29.08
C LYS A 105 -1.31 4.55 -30.47
N GLU A 106 -2.13 3.50 -30.64
CA GLU A 106 -2.52 2.89 -31.92
C GLU A 106 -3.91 3.37 -32.36
#